data_AF-A0A2W1AZ70-F1
#
_entry.id   AF-A0A2W1AZ70-F1
#
_cell.length_a   1.000
_cell.length_b   1.000
_cell.length_c   1.000
_cell.angle_alpha   90.00
_cell.angle_beta   90.00
_cell.angle_gamma   90.00
#
_symmetry.space_group_name_H-M   'P 1'
#
loop_
_entity.id
_entity.type
_entity.pdbx_description
1 polymer ?
#
loop_
_entity_poly.entity_id
_entity_poly.type
_entity_poly.pdbx_seq_one_letter_code
_entity_poly.pdbx_strand_id
1 'polypeptide(L)' 'MSDETVRKAEIEKRFSFLEARFSKQLNEDEMGEVLKGVESTVDISIAMRSFELTYKDEPRSIFHPYDKEEKS' A
#
# COMPACT_ATOMS: atom_id res chain seq x y z
N MET A 1 4.85 -21.85 3.44
CA MET A 1 5.70 -20.74 2.99
C MET A 1 6.06 -19.95 4.23
N SER A 2 7.33 -19.59 4.47
CA SER A 2 7.66 -18.72 5.60
C SER A 2 7.23 -17.28 5.32
N ASP A 3 6.93 -16.51 6.37
CA ASP A 3 6.54 -15.09 6.25
C ASP A 3 7.61 -14.28 5.50
N GLU A 4 8.88 -14.64 5.67
CA GLU A 4 10.00 -14.02 4.95
C GLU A 4 9.97 -14.28 3.44
N THR A 5 9.54 -15.47 2.99
CA THR A 5 9.37 -15.75 1.56
C THR A 5 8.22 -14.93 0.96
N VAL A 6 7.12 -14.77 1.70
CA VAL A 6 5.99 -13.95 1.25
C VAL A 6 6.37 -12.48 1.18
N ARG A 7 7.06 -11.96 2.20
CA ARG A 7 7.59 -10.60 2.25
C ARG A 7 8.45 -10.28 1.03
N LYS A 8 9.45 -11.12 0.75
CA LYS A 8 10.37 -10.93 -0.39
C LYS A 8 9.64 -10.92 -1.73
N ALA A 9 8.73 -11.87 -1.94
CA ALA A 9 7.96 -11.94 -3.18
C ALA A 9 7.08 -10.69 -3.39
N GLU A 10 6.52 -10.13 -2.31
CA GLU A 10 5.70 -8.93 -2.39
C GLU A 10 6.54 -7.66 -2.65
N ILE A 11 7.73 -7.54 -2.04
CA ILE A 11 8.69 -6.46 -2.33
C ILE A 11 9.11 -6.51 -3.80
N GLU A 12 9.56 -7.67 -4.29
CA GLU A 12 10.02 -7.84 -5.68
C GLU A 12 8.94 -7.48 -6.69
N LYS A 13 7.70 -7.94 -6.46
CA LYS A 13 6.56 -7.62 -7.32
C LYS A 13 6.23 -6.12 -7.35
N ARG A 14 6.25 -5.46 -6.20
CA ARG A 14 5.94 -4.01 -6.11
C ARG A 14 7.07 -3.16 -6.67
N PHE A 15 8.31 -3.52 -6.37
CA PHE A 15 9.49 -2.80 -6.83
C PHE A 15 9.66 -2.92 -8.35
N SER A 16 9.52 -4.12 -8.93
CA SER A 16 9.60 -4.31 -10.38
C SER A 16 8.56 -3.48 -11.16
N PHE A 17 7.35 -3.32 -10.61
CA PHE A 17 6.34 -2.44 -11.19
C PHE A 17 6.78 -0.96 -11.19
N LEU A 18 7.37 -0.49 -10.09
CA LEU A 18 7.85 0.89 -9.96
C LEU A 18 9.09 1.13 -10.82
N GLU A 19 10.03 0.20 -10.84
CA GLU A 19 11.24 0.25 -11.67
C GLU A 19 10.86 0.33 -13.16
N ALA A 20 9.93 -0.51 -13.62
CA ALA A 20 9.44 -0.46 -14.99
C ALA A 20 8.81 0.90 -15.36
N ARG A 21 8.24 1.61 -14.39
CA ARG A 21 7.56 2.90 -14.60
C ARG A 21 8.49 4.11 -14.48
N PHE A 22 9.50 4.05 -13.59
CA PHE A 22 10.27 5.22 -13.17
C PHE A 22 11.79 5.10 -13.41
N SER A 23 12.31 3.96 -13.87
CA SER A 23 13.76 3.75 -14.13
C SER A 23 14.40 4.73 -15.11
N LYS A 24 13.61 5.38 -15.99
CA LYS A 24 14.12 6.42 -16.90
C LYS A 24 14.15 7.82 -16.30
N GLN A 25 13.51 8.01 -15.14
CA GLN A 25 13.31 9.30 -14.49
C GLN A 25 14.13 9.42 -13.20
N LEU A 26 14.47 8.28 -12.59
CA LEU A 26 15.20 8.20 -11.33
C LEU A 26 16.57 7.58 -11.59
N ASN A 27 17.59 8.10 -10.92
CA ASN A 27 18.90 7.49 -10.89
C ASN A 27 18.94 6.29 -9.92
N GLU A 28 20.08 5.60 -9.86
CA GLU A 28 20.25 4.40 -9.04
C GLU A 28 20.07 4.67 -7.54
N ASP A 29 20.59 5.79 -7.03
CA ASP A 29 20.46 6.18 -5.62
C ASP A 29 18.99 6.47 -5.26
N GLU A 30 18.30 7.21 -6.13
CA GLU A 30 16.87 7.50 -5.98
C GLU A 30 16.03 6.22 -6.06
N MET A 31 16.44 5.26 -6.88
CA MET A 31 15.78 3.95 -6.94
C MET A 31 16.04 3.09 -5.71
N GLY A 32 17.22 3.22 -5.10
CA GLY A 32 17.52 2.66 -3.79
C GLY A 32 16.59 3.18 -2.70
N GLU A 33 16.28 4.49 -2.69
CA GLU A 33 15.31 5.07 -1.74
C GLU A 33 13.88 4.57 -1.98
N VAL A 34 13.47 4.39 -3.24
CA VAL A 34 12.17 3.78 -3.56
C VAL A 34 12.09 2.35 -3.05
N LEU A 35 13.16 1.56 -3.20
CA LEU A 35 13.20 0.19 -2.67
C LEU A 35 12.97 0.19 -1.15
N LYS A 36 13.67 1.05 -0.39
CA LYS A 36 13.46 1.19 1.06
C LYS A 36 12.02 1.56 1.41
N GLY A 37 11.42 2.46 0.64
CA GLY A 37 10.01 2.83 0.80
C GLY A 37 9.05 1.66 0.54
N VAL A 38 9.33 0.83 -0.47
CA VAL A 38 8.56 -0.39 -0.77
C VAL A 38 8.69 -1.39 0.38
N GLU A 39 9.90 -1.64 0.87
CA GLU A 39 10.15 -2.54 2.01
C GLU A 39 9.33 -2.13 3.23
N SER A 40 9.42 -0.86 3.62
CA SER A 40 8.66 -0.31 4.76
C SER A 40 7.14 -0.45 4.56
N THR A 41 6.64 -0.17 3.35
CA THR A 41 5.21 -0.28 3.04
C THR A 41 4.72 -1.73 3.10
N VAL A 42 5.53 -2.69 2.65
CA VAL A 42 5.20 -4.12 2.73
C VAL A 42 5.17 -4.56 4.20
N ASP A 43 6.14 -4.14 5.01
CA ASP A 43 6.17 -4.47 6.44
C ASP A 43 4.94 -3.95 7.18
N ILE A 44 4.55 -2.69 6.92
CA ILE A 44 3.31 -2.11 7.46
C ILE A 44 2.10 -2.90 6.96
N SER A 45 2.05 -3.26 5.68
CA SER A 45 0.93 -4.01 5.11
C SER A 45 0.77 -5.38 5.76
N ILE A 46 1.88 -6.11 6.00
CA ILE A 46 1.87 -7.40 6.68
C ILE A 46 1.38 -7.23 8.13
N ALA A 47 1.88 -6.22 8.84
CA ALA A 47 1.42 -5.91 10.20
C ALA A 47 -0.09 -5.59 10.23
N MET A 48 -0.59 -4.80 9.27
CA MET A 48 -2.01 -4.44 9.19
C MET A 48 -2.92 -5.65 8.89
N ARG A 49 -2.44 -6.67 8.16
CA ARG A 49 -3.21 -7.90 7.90
C ARG A 49 -3.47 -8.72 9.16
N SER A 50 -2.72 -8.50 10.24
CA SER A 50 -2.97 -9.17 11.52
C SER A 50 -4.24 -8.66 12.23
N PHE A 51 -4.77 -7.51 11.81
CA PHE A 51 -6.01 -6.98 12.35
C PHE A 51 -7.20 -7.63 11.63
N GLU A 52 -8.04 -8.32 12.40
CA GLU A 52 -9.32 -8.82 11.91
C GLU A 52 -10.32 -7.65 11.82
N LEU A 53 -10.81 -7.39 10.61
CA LEU A 53 -11.84 -6.39 10.37
C LEU A 53 -13.21 -7.02 10.55
N THR A 54 -14.05 -6.38 11.35
CA THR A 54 -15.45 -6.76 11.56
C THR A 54 -16.38 -5.86 10.74
N TYR A 55 -17.65 -6.25 10.63
CA TYR A 55 -18.67 -5.44 9.92
C TYR A 55 -18.82 -4.01 10.48
N LYS A 56 -18.38 -3.76 11.72
CA LYS A 56 -18.43 -2.44 12.36
C LYS A 56 -17.23 -1.56 12.02
N ASP A 57 -16.18 -2.13 11.43
CA ASP A 57 -14.98 -1.42 11.00
C ASP A 57 -15.24 -0.81 9.62
N GLU A 58 -16.15 0.16 9.58
CA GLU A 58 -16.49 0.90 8.37
C GLU A 58 -15.32 1.79 7.92
N PRO A 59 -15.13 1.98 6.60
CA PRO A 59 -14.18 2.96 6.10
C PRO A 59 -14.51 4.34 6.69
N ARG A 60 -13.49 5.05 7.20
CA ARG A 60 -13.65 6.39 7.79
C ARG A 60 -14.37 7.39 6.86
N SER A 61 -14.30 7.17 5.55
CA SER A 61 -15.01 7.95 4.55
C SER A 61 -15.89 7.03 3.72
N ILE A 62 -17.14 6.88 4.12
CA ILE A 62 -18.20 6.38 3.24
C ILE A 62 -18.62 7.56 2.36
N PHE A 63 -18.55 7.38 1.04
CA PHE A 63 -19.03 8.38 0.10
C PHE A 63 -20.55 8.50 0.23
N HIS A 64 -21.02 9.68 0.67
CA HIS A 64 -22.44 10.03 0.73
C HIS A 64 -22.75 10.97 -0.44
N PRO A 65 -23.19 10.46 -1.60
CA PRO A 65 -23.32 11.27 -2.81
C PRO A 65 -24.36 12.40 -2.72
N TYR A 66 -25.27 12.36 -1.75
CA TYR A 66 -26.34 13.34 -1.60
C TYR A 66 -26.71 13.55 -0.13
N ASP A 67 -25.91 14.31 0.63
CA ASP A 67 -26.45 15.00 1.80
C ASP A 67 -27.40 16.07 1.26
N LYS A 68 -28.67 15.69 1.05
CA LYS A 68 -29.72 16.65 0.79
C LYS A 68 -29.77 17.55 2.01
N GLU A 69 -29.27 18.78 1.88
CA GLU A 69 -29.65 19.86 2.77
C GLU A 69 -31.18 19.83 2.90
N GLU A 70 -31.69 19.41 4.06
CA GLU A 70 -33.05 19.72 4.47
C GLU A 70 -33.10 21.25 4.63
N LYS A 71 -33.36 21.93 3.52
CA LYS A 71 -33.92 23.27 3.52
C LYS A 71 -35.44 23.11 3.53
N SER A 72 -36.03 23.11 4.73
CA SER A 72 -37.35 23.66 5.01
C SER A 72 -37.49 23.97 6.48
#